data_AF-A0A2T4LK04-F1
#
_entry.id   AF-A0A2T4LK04-F1
#
_cell.length_a   1.000
_cell.length_b   1.000
_cell.length_c   1.000
_cell.angle_alpha   90.00
_cell.angle_beta   90.00
_cell.angle_gamma   90.00
#
_symmetry.space_group_name_H-M   'P 1'
#
loop_
_entity.id
_entity.type
_entity.pdbx_description
1 polymer ?
#
loop_
_entity_poly.entity_id
_entity_poly.type
_entity_poly.pdbx_seq_one_letter_code
_entity_poly.pdbx_strand_id
1 'polypeptide(L)'
;GYDADGKGLSVIDVMTAGAHGTARQITQDVDPNQYYPNHIGIDFYNRYKEDIALFNEMGLKCLRTSIAWSRIFPNGDESEPNEAGLQFYDNVFDELLKYGIEPVITLSHFEMPLHLARTYDGFRSRKVADYFAKFAETVFTRYK
;
A
#
# COMPACT_ATOMS: atom_id res chain seq x y z
N GLY A 1 4.64 -6.69 -6.78
CA GLY A 1 3.37 -6.58 -7.52
C GLY A 1 2.74 -5.21 -7.33
N TYR A 2 3.41 -4.16 -7.80
CA TYR A 2 2.99 -2.76 -7.64
C TYR A 2 1.84 -2.35 -8.57
N ASP A 3 1.61 -3.13 -9.61
CA ASP A 3 0.63 -2.98 -10.69
C ASP A 3 -0.34 -4.19 -10.78
N ALA A 4 -0.23 -5.13 -9.85
CA ALA A 4 -1.08 -6.32 -9.79
C ALA A 4 -2.47 -5.99 -9.24
N ASP A 5 -3.48 -6.70 -9.76
CA ASP A 5 -4.86 -6.73 -9.25
C ASP A 5 -5.48 -5.34 -9.08
N GLY A 6 -5.26 -4.49 -10.08
CA GLY A 6 -5.85 -3.15 -10.16
C GLY A 6 -5.21 -2.12 -9.23
N LYS A 7 -4.09 -2.44 -8.56
CA LYS A 7 -3.36 -1.43 -7.76
C LYS A 7 -2.91 -0.27 -8.66
N GLY A 8 -3.25 0.95 -8.26
CA GLY A 8 -2.78 2.18 -8.90
C GLY A 8 -1.36 2.55 -8.49
N LEU A 9 -0.75 3.44 -9.28
CA LEU A 9 0.55 4.03 -8.92
C LEU A 9 0.40 4.88 -7.65
N SER A 10 1.33 4.69 -6.73
CA SER A 10 1.52 5.53 -5.56
C SER A 10 2.68 6.51 -5.79
N VAL A 11 2.83 7.49 -4.90
CA VAL A 11 3.94 8.47 -4.99
C VAL A 11 5.33 7.83 -4.95
N ILE A 12 5.50 6.66 -4.34
CA ILE A 12 6.78 5.93 -4.30
C ILE A 12 7.06 5.12 -5.57
N ASP A 13 6.05 4.86 -6.39
CA ASP A 13 6.20 4.08 -7.63
C ASP A 13 6.89 4.89 -8.75
N VAL A 14 7.09 6.19 -8.54
CA VAL A 14 7.89 7.07 -9.41
C VAL A 14 9.15 7.59 -8.70
N MET A 15 9.58 6.92 -7.62
CA MET A 15 10.81 7.26 -6.91
C MET A 15 11.92 6.27 -7.23
N THR A 16 12.98 6.71 -7.89
CA THR A 16 14.13 5.86 -8.24
C THR A 16 14.91 5.41 -7.01
N ALA A 17 15.77 4.40 -7.16
CA ALA A 17 16.75 4.07 -6.14
C ALA A 17 17.73 5.23 -5.89
N GLY A 18 18.19 5.35 -4.65
CA GLY A 18 19.26 6.25 -4.24
C GLY A 18 20.37 5.46 -3.54
N ALA A 19 21.37 6.17 -3.04
CA ALA A 19 22.48 5.60 -2.27
C ALA A 19 23.01 6.64 -1.27
N HIS A 20 23.98 6.26 -0.44
CA HIS A 20 24.66 7.24 0.40
C HIS A 20 25.29 8.35 -0.46
N GLY A 21 24.94 9.61 -0.19
CA GLY A 21 25.36 10.76 -0.99
C GLY A 21 24.58 10.98 -2.30
N THR A 22 23.64 10.08 -2.65
CA THR A 22 22.83 10.16 -3.87
C THR A 22 21.34 10.10 -3.54
N ALA A 23 20.67 11.24 -3.63
CA ALA A 23 19.22 11.31 -3.38
C ALA A 23 18.43 10.47 -4.39
N ARG A 24 17.30 9.93 -3.93
CA ARG A 24 16.28 9.36 -4.82
C ARG A 24 15.73 10.46 -5.73
N GLN A 25 15.40 10.12 -6.97
CA GLN A 25 14.79 11.06 -7.91
C GLN A 25 13.30 10.73 -8.06
N ILE A 26 12.48 11.78 -8.20
CA ILE A 26 11.06 11.66 -8.52
C ILE A 26 10.92 11.86 -10.02
N THR A 27 10.43 10.85 -10.73
CA THR A 27 10.21 10.91 -12.17
C THR A 27 8.79 11.37 -12.50
N GLN A 28 8.62 11.91 -13.70
CA GLN A 28 7.30 12.34 -14.18
C GLN A 28 6.39 11.15 -14.46
N ASP A 29 6.92 9.99 -14.84
CA ASP A 29 6.16 8.74 -15.01
C ASP A 29 7.10 7.57 -14.73
N VAL A 30 6.58 6.34 -14.77
CA VAL A 30 7.41 5.14 -14.72
C VAL A 30 8.24 5.05 -15.99
N ASP A 31 9.52 5.41 -15.89
CA ASP A 31 10.51 5.27 -16.97
C ASP A 31 11.12 3.86 -16.96
N PRO A 32 10.95 3.05 -18.03
CA PRO A 32 11.47 1.68 -18.10
C PRO A 32 13.01 1.61 -18.05
N ASN A 33 13.72 2.73 -18.26
CA ASN A 33 15.18 2.81 -18.16
C ASN A 33 15.67 3.13 -16.74
N GLN A 34 14.76 3.34 -15.79
CA GLN A 34 15.07 3.65 -14.40
C GLN A 34 14.75 2.46 -13.50
N TYR A 35 15.41 2.41 -12.35
CA TYR A 35 15.17 1.39 -11.33
C TYR A 35 14.32 1.92 -10.18
N TYR A 36 13.14 1.34 -10.00
CA TYR A 36 12.21 1.65 -8.90
C TYR A 36 12.16 0.47 -7.91
N PRO A 37 12.84 0.56 -6.77
CA PRO A 37 12.95 -0.57 -5.84
C PRO A 37 11.58 -0.98 -5.25
N ASN A 38 10.63 -0.05 -5.18
CA ASN A 38 9.31 -0.28 -4.63
C ASN A 38 8.40 -1.15 -5.52
N HIS A 39 8.72 -1.31 -6.81
CA HIS A 39 7.90 -2.11 -7.74
C HIS A 39 7.87 -3.60 -7.37
N ILE A 40 9.01 -4.08 -6.87
CA ILE A 40 9.21 -5.45 -6.39
C ILE A 40 9.12 -5.49 -4.85
N GLY A 41 9.74 -4.54 -4.16
CA GLY A 41 9.94 -4.61 -2.72
C GLY A 41 10.73 -5.87 -2.36
N ILE A 42 10.23 -6.63 -1.38
CA ILE A 42 10.73 -7.98 -1.07
C ILE A 42 9.79 -9.09 -1.59
N ASP A 43 8.84 -8.71 -2.45
CA ASP A 43 7.78 -9.58 -2.97
C ASP A 43 6.83 -10.18 -1.93
N PHE A 44 6.61 -9.47 -0.81
CA PHE A 44 5.62 -9.86 0.22
C PHE A 44 4.23 -10.11 -0.37
N TYR A 45 3.87 -9.42 -1.46
CA TYR A 45 2.60 -9.61 -2.15
C TYR A 45 2.32 -11.08 -2.50
N ASN A 46 3.33 -11.79 -2.99
CA ASN A 46 3.21 -13.19 -3.38
C ASN A 46 3.66 -14.16 -2.28
N ARG A 47 4.41 -13.68 -1.29
CA ARG A 47 5.12 -14.49 -0.28
C ARG A 47 4.61 -14.34 1.14
N TYR A 48 3.53 -13.59 1.36
CA TYR A 48 3.07 -13.25 2.70
C TYR A 48 2.78 -14.49 3.55
N LYS A 49 2.35 -15.62 2.96
CA LYS A 49 2.07 -16.84 3.72
C LYS A 49 3.33 -17.46 4.31
N GLU A 50 4.39 -17.57 3.51
CA GLU A 50 5.69 -18.06 3.95
C GLU A 50 6.31 -17.12 4.98
N ASP A 51 6.23 -15.81 4.74
CA ASP A 51 6.79 -14.81 5.65
C ASP A 51 6.03 -14.78 6.99
N ILE A 52 4.70 -14.92 6.97
CA ILE A 52 3.87 -15.02 8.19
C ILE A 52 4.17 -16.30 8.97
N ALA A 53 4.43 -17.42 8.30
CA ALA A 53 4.84 -18.65 8.99
C ALA A 53 6.15 -18.44 9.77
N LEU A 54 7.11 -17.70 9.22
CA LEU A 54 8.34 -17.32 9.91
C LEU A 54 8.07 -16.38 11.08
N PHE A 55 7.15 -15.42 10.95
CA PHE A 55 6.74 -14.55 12.06
C PHE A 55 6.13 -15.34 13.22
N ASN A 56 5.35 -16.38 12.92
CA ASN A 56 4.83 -17.30 13.92
C ASN A 56 5.95 -18.11 14.60
N GLU A 57 6.96 -18.58 13.86
CA GLU A 57 8.12 -19.30 14.42
C GLU A 57 8.87 -18.44 15.45
N MET A 58 8.99 -17.14 15.19
CA MET A 58 9.56 -16.16 16.13
C MET A 58 8.64 -15.86 17.34
N GLY A 59 7.39 -16.30 17.31
CA GLY A 59 6.41 -16.08 18.38
C GLY A 59 5.83 -14.67 18.42
N LEU A 60 5.76 -13.97 17.28
CA LEU A 60 5.14 -12.64 17.20
C LEU A 60 3.71 -12.67 17.73
N LYS A 61 3.32 -11.60 18.44
CA LYS A 61 1.94 -11.40 18.94
C LYS A 61 1.14 -10.44 18.10
N CYS A 62 1.83 -9.58 17.35
CA CYS A 62 1.24 -8.71 16.38
C CYS A 62 2.21 -8.46 15.23
N LEU A 63 1.67 -8.12 14.06
CA LEU A 63 2.44 -7.62 12.93
C LEU A 63 1.92 -6.23 12.56
N ARG A 64 2.82 -5.25 12.61
CA ARG A 64 2.51 -3.90 12.13
C ARG A 64 2.83 -3.78 10.64
N THR A 65 1.84 -3.39 9.84
CA THR A 65 2.00 -3.09 8.41
C THR A 65 1.05 -1.96 8.00
N SER A 66 1.00 -1.63 6.70
CA SER A 66 0.03 -0.68 6.14
C SER A 66 -0.87 -1.33 5.10
N ILE A 67 -2.10 -0.79 5.01
CA ILE A 67 -2.94 -1.01 3.84
C ILE A 67 -2.52 0.04 2.80
N ALA A 68 -2.09 -0.42 1.64
CA ALA A 68 -1.71 0.44 0.53
C ALA A 68 -2.96 1.12 0.00
N TRP A 69 -3.05 2.45 0.19
CA TRP A 69 -4.22 3.22 -0.25
C TRP A 69 -4.49 3.02 -1.75
N SER A 70 -3.45 3.01 -2.59
CA SER A 70 -3.60 2.77 -4.03
C SER A 70 -4.01 1.34 -4.42
N ARG A 71 -4.09 0.38 -3.47
CA ARG A 71 -4.76 -0.90 -3.71
C ARG A 71 -6.26 -0.81 -3.55
N ILE A 72 -6.74 0.02 -2.61
CA ILE A 72 -8.17 0.13 -2.28
C ILE A 72 -8.84 1.19 -3.16
N PHE A 73 -8.19 2.33 -3.37
CA PHE A 73 -8.63 3.38 -4.29
C PHE A 73 -7.44 3.73 -5.21
N PRO A 74 -7.32 3.11 -6.39
CA PRO A 74 -6.16 3.23 -7.28
C PRO A 74 -5.75 4.65 -7.63
N ASN A 75 -6.72 5.51 -7.94
CA ASN A 75 -6.56 6.93 -8.16
C ASN A 75 -6.84 7.74 -6.89
N GLY A 76 -7.65 7.20 -5.98
CA GLY A 76 -7.95 7.80 -4.68
C GLY A 76 -9.28 8.55 -4.65
N ASP A 77 -9.87 8.84 -5.80
CA ASP A 77 -11.13 9.59 -5.95
C ASP A 77 -12.28 8.76 -6.57
N GLU A 78 -12.10 7.44 -6.71
CA GLU A 78 -13.16 6.54 -7.19
C GLU A 78 -14.38 6.49 -6.26
N SER A 79 -15.56 6.21 -6.84
CA SER A 79 -16.79 6.01 -6.08
C SER A 79 -16.80 4.68 -5.32
N GLU A 80 -16.25 3.62 -5.90
CA GLU A 80 -16.22 2.28 -5.32
C GLU A 80 -14.77 1.83 -5.10
N PRO A 81 -14.49 1.04 -4.04
CA PRO A 81 -13.18 0.49 -3.81
C PRO A 81 -12.85 -0.64 -4.81
N ASN A 82 -11.57 -0.89 -5.00
CA ASN A 82 -11.07 -2.06 -5.71
C ASN A 82 -11.18 -3.31 -4.83
N GLU A 83 -12.14 -4.18 -5.15
CA GLU A 83 -12.41 -5.41 -4.38
C GLU A 83 -11.20 -6.35 -4.34
N ALA A 84 -10.41 -6.46 -5.41
CA ALA A 84 -9.23 -7.32 -5.41
C ALA A 84 -8.18 -6.84 -4.40
N GLY A 85 -8.07 -5.52 -4.21
CA GLY A 85 -7.24 -4.92 -3.16
C GLY A 85 -7.76 -5.23 -1.76
N LEU A 86 -9.08 -5.17 -1.54
CA LEU A 86 -9.69 -5.53 -0.25
C LEU A 86 -9.47 -7.02 0.07
N GLN A 87 -9.73 -7.89 -0.90
CA GLN A 87 -9.57 -9.34 -0.77
C GLN A 87 -8.10 -9.74 -0.48
N PHE A 88 -7.13 -9.02 -1.05
CA PHE A 88 -5.73 -9.26 -0.72
C PHE A 88 -5.47 -9.08 0.78
N TYR A 89 -5.99 -8.01 1.39
CA TYR A 89 -5.82 -7.78 2.82
C TYR A 89 -6.68 -8.71 3.69
N ASP A 90 -7.87 -9.12 3.24
CA ASP A 90 -8.61 -10.22 3.91
C ASP A 90 -7.70 -11.46 4.02
N ASN A 91 -7.08 -11.88 2.91
CA ASN A 91 -6.22 -13.05 2.89
C ASN A 91 -4.98 -12.91 3.79
N VAL A 92 -4.37 -11.71 3.83
CA VAL A 92 -3.21 -11.44 4.70
C VAL A 92 -3.62 -11.48 6.17
N PHE A 93 -4.75 -10.85 6.52
CA PHE A 93 -5.22 -10.81 7.90
C PHE A 93 -5.70 -12.17 8.37
N ASP A 94 -6.40 -12.93 7.53
CA ASP A 94 -6.78 -14.31 7.82
C ASP A 94 -5.56 -15.20 8.09
N GLU A 95 -4.49 -15.06 7.30
CA GLU A 95 -3.27 -15.83 7.53
C GLU A 95 -2.54 -15.40 8.81
N LEU A 96 -2.54 -14.11 9.16
CA LEU A 96 -2.02 -13.63 10.45
C LEU A 96 -2.83 -14.20 11.64
N LEU A 97 -4.14 -14.08 11.57
CA LEU A 97 -5.06 -14.51 12.63
C LEU A 97 -5.07 -16.04 12.81
N LYS A 98 -4.85 -16.81 11.73
CA LYS A 98 -4.62 -18.26 11.79
C LYS A 98 -3.48 -18.66 12.73
N TYR A 99 -2.46 -17.82 12.86
CA TYR A 99 -1.34 -18.01 13.80
C TYR A 99 -1.49 -17.22 15.11
N GLY A 100 -2.63 -16.56 15.34
CA GLY A 100 -2.86 -15.71 16.52
C GLY A 100 -1.97 -14.46 16.55
N ILE A 101 -1.57 -13.96 15.37
CA ILE A 101 -0.82 -12.72 15.22
C ILE A 101 -1.81 -11.59 14.93
N GLU A 102 -1.89 -10.61 15.83
CA GLU A 102 -2.82 -9.48 15.67
C GLU A 102 -2.32 -8.48 14.60
N PRO A 103 -3.14 -8.10 13.60
CA PRO A 103 -2.77 -7.05 12.65
C PRO A 103 -2.79 -5.66 13.30
N VAL A 104 -1.70 -4.89 13.15
CA VAL A 104 -1.64 -3.48 13.54
C VAL A 104 -1.49 -2.62 12.29
N ILE A 105 -2.57 -1.97 11.87
CA ILE A 105 -2.64 -1.35 10.54
C ILE A 105 -2.42 0.15 10.60
N THR A 106 -1.44 0.62 9.81
CA THR A 106 -1.23 2.05 9.52
C THR A 106 -1.96 2.40 8.23
N LEU A 107 -2.90 3.36 8.27
CA LEU A 107 -3.73 3.71 7.11
C LEU A 107 -2.95 4.45 6.00
N SER A 108 -2.12 5.42 6.36
CA SER A 108 -1.30 6.16 5.40
C SER A 108 0.17 6.05 5.80
N HIS A 109 0.96 5.39 4.96
CA HIS A 109 2.38 5.14 5.21
C HIS A 109 3.22 5.51 3.99
N PHE A 110 3.24 6.81 3.69
CA PHE A 110 4.05 7.41 2.61
C PHE A 110 3.71 6.94 1.18
N GLU A 111 2.54 6.32 0.98
CA GLU A 111 2.18 5.61 -0.26
C GLU A 111 0.83 6.05 -0.86
N MET A 112 0.47 7.34 -0.70
CA MET A 112 -0.78 7.85 -1.27
C MET A 112 -0.84 7.67 -2.80
N PRO A 113 -2.05 7.54 -3.40
CA PRO A 113 -2.21 7.47 -4.85
C PRO A 113 -1.54 8.65 -5.55
N LEU A 114 -0.79 8.35 -6.61
CA LEU A 114 -0.05 9.34 -7.40
C LEU A 114 -1.00 10.33 -8.08
N HIS A 115 -2.19 9.86 -8.49
CA HIS A 115 -3.25 10.72 -9.04
C HIS A 115 -3.64 11.81 -8.05
N LEU A 116 -3.86 11.49 -6.76
CA LEU A 116 -4.18 12.52 -5.75
C LEU A 116 -3.07 13.56 -5.60
N ALA A 117 -1.82 13.14 -5.63
CA ALA A 117 -0.67 14.04 -5.54
C ALA A 117 -0.58 15.00 -6.73
N ARG A 118 -0.93 14.54 -7.93
CA ARG A 118 -0.83 15.34 -9.18
C ARG A 118 -2.06 16.20 -9.44
N THR A 119 -3.25 15.65 -9.24
CA THR A 119 -4.52 16.27 -9.61
C THR A 119 -5.00 17.25 -8.55
N TYR A 120 -4.64 17.03 -7.29
CA TYR A 120 -5.12 17.80 -6.15
C TYR A 120 -3.99 18.36 -5.26
N ASP A 121 -2.74 18.37 -5.71
CA ASP A 121 -1.56 18.75 -4.88
C ASP A 121 -1.47 17.98 -3.55
N GLY A 122 -1.99 16.74 -3.54
CA GLY A 122 -2.07 15.89 -2.36
C GLY A 122 -2.81 16.56 -1.20
N PHE A 123 -2.30 16.41 0.02
CA PHE A 123 -2.93 16.93 1.24
C PHE A 123 -3.00 18.46 1.33
N ARG A 124 -2.47 19.21 0.35
CA ARG A 124 -2.71 20.66 0.25
C ARG A 124 -4.15 20.97 -0.14
N SER A 125 -4.84 20.06 -0.84
CA SER A 125 -6.26 20.17 -1.15
C SER A 125 -7.12 19.60 -0.03
N ARG A 126 -8.14 20.36 0.39
CA ARG A 126 -9.12 19.91 1.37
C ARG A 126 -9.90 18.66 0.90
N LYS A 127 -10.10 18.49 -0.42
CA LYS A 127 -10.78 17.31 -0.98
C LYS A 127 -10.07 16.00 -0.63
N VAL A 128 -8.74 16.02 -0.53
CA VAL A 128 -7.96 14.82 -0.20
C VAL A 128 -8.19 14.35 1.24
N ALA A 129 -8.62 15.24 2.14
CA ALA A 129 -9.06 14.83 3.48
C ALA A 129 -10.33 13.97 3.41
N ASP A 130 -11.28 14.32 2.53
CA ASP A 130 -12.52 13.56 2.35
C ASP A 130 -12.24 12.21 1.66
N TYR A 131 -11.35 12.19 0.66
CA TYR A 131 -10.90 10.94 0.02
C TYR A 131 -10.17 10.01 1.00
N PHE A 132 -9.33 10.56 1.88
CA PHE A 132 -8.69 9.78 2.93
C PHE A 132 -9.71 9.22 3.93
N ALA A 133 -10.68 10.04 4.36
CA ALA A 133 -11.73 9.62 5.28
C ALA A 133 -12.57 8.47 4.69
N LYS A 134 -12.92 8.56 3.40
CA LYS A 134 -13.63 7.48 2.69
C LYS A 134 -12.82 6.19 2.63
N PHE A 135 -11.53 6.28 2.30
CA PHE A 135 -10.62 5.14 2.33
C PHE A 135 -10.58 4.51 3.73
N ALA A 136 -10.41 5.33 4.77
CA ALA A 136 -10.41 4.88 6.16
C ALA A 136 -11.73 4.19 6.55
N GLU A 137 -12.88 4.78 6.24
CA GLU A 137 -14.20 4.20 6.53
C GLU A 137 -14.42 2.86 5.82
N THR A 138 -13.96 2.75 4.57
CA THR A 138 -14.07 1.50 3.80
C THR A 138 -13.29 0.38 4.48
N VAL A 139 -12.02 0.61 4.83
CA VAL A 139 -11.20 -0.42 5.47
C VAL A 139 -11.62 -0.70 6.91
N PHE A 140 -12.06 0.32 7.67
CA PHE A 140 -12.67 0.09 8.99
C PHE A 140 -13.93 -0.76 8.90
N THR A 141 -14.79 -0.52 7.92
CA THR A 141 -16.02 -1.30 7.75
C THR A 141 -15.73 -2.74 7.35
N ARG A 142 -14.72 -2.96 6.49
CA ARG A 142 -14.32 -4.30 6.03
C ARG A 142 -13.65 -5.13 7.14
N TYR A 143 -12.75 -4.52 7.93
CA TYR A 143 -11.86 -5.24 8.87
C TYR A 143 -12.14 -4.95 10.35
N LYS A 144 -13.41 -4.69 10.69
CA LYS A 144 -13.87 -4.42 12.07
C LYS A 144 -13.87 -5.65 12.98
#